data_AF-A0A800BPY4-F1
#
_entry.id   AF-A0A800BPY4-F1
#
_cell.length_a   1.000
_cell.length_b   1.000
_cell.length_c   1.000
_cell.angle_alpha   90.00
_cell.angle_beta   90.00
_cell.angle_gamma   90.00
#
_symmetry.space_group_name_H-M   'P 1'
#
loop_
_entity.id
_entity.type
_entity.pdbx_description
1 polymer ?
#
loop_
_entity_poly.entity_id
_entity_poly.type
_entity_poly.pdbx_seq_one_letter_code
_entity_poly.pdbx_strand_id
1 'polypeptide(L)' 'MAVTITTRVEEELIKLIDEIARREGMDRSTVLRRFLIKAVKEWMVEKALQDYQQGKITLWQA' A
#
# COMPACT_ATOMS: atom_id res chain seq x y z
N MET A 1 0.17 -4.25 18.07
CA MET A 1 1.28 -3.35 18.47
C MET A 1 1.53 -2.38 17.32
N ALA A 2 1.68 -1.09 17.58
CA ALA A 2 2.03 -0.11 16.56
C ALA A 2 3.56 0.03 16.49
N VAL A 3 4.12 0.07 15.28
CA VAL A 3 5.55 0.28 15.02
C VAL A 3 5.70 1.56 14.22
N THR A 4 6.66 2.40 14.58
CA THR A 4 6.99 3.64 13.86
C THR A 4 8.00 3.35 12.77
N ILE A 5 7.74 3.86 11.57
CA ILE A 5 8.63 3.76 10.42
C ILE A 5 9.02 5.17 10.02
N THR A 6 10.32 5.43 9.89
CA THR A 6 10.85 6.71 9.41
C THR A 6 11.52 6.49 8.06
N THR A 7 11.10 7.23 7.04
CA THR A 7 11.69 7.15 5.70
C THR A 7 11.73 8.52 5.04
N ARG A 8 12.60 8.68 4.04
CA ARG A 8 12.60 9.85 3.16
C ARG A 8 11.49 9.68 2.14
N VAL A 9 10.76 10.76 1.89
CA VAL A 9 9.64 10.82 0.96
C VAL A 9 9.79 12.10 0.14
N GLU A 10 9.43 12.04 -1.14
CA GLU A 10 9.39 13.22 -1.99
C GLU A 10 8.37 14.24 -1.47
N GLU A 11 8.71 15.53 -1.57
CA GLU A 11 7.88 16.61 -1.05
C GLU A 11 6.52 16.69 -1.75
N GLU A 12 6.46 16.34 -3.03
CA GLU A 12 5.21 16.34 -3.79
C GLU A 12 4.24 15.27 -3.28
N LEU A 13 4.74 14.08 -2.96
CA LEU A 13 3.93 12.99 -2.42
C LEU A 13 3.34 13.37 -1.06
N ILE A 14 4.11 14.01 -0.17
CA ILE A 14 3.57 14.42 1.14
C ILE A 14 2.51 15.51 1.00
N LYS A 15 2.67 16.44 0.04
CA LYS A 15 1.66 17.47 -0.26
C LYS A 15 0.35 16.87 -0.74
N LEU A 16 0.41 15.86 -1.61
CA LEU A 16 -0.78 15.14 -2.10
C LEU A 16 -1.50 14.41 -0.95
N ILE A 17 -0.74 13.73 -0.08
CA ILE A 17 -1.32 13.03 1.08
C ILE A 17 -1.99 14.03 2.04
N ASP A 18 -1.38 15.18 2.27
CA ASP A 18 -1.95 16.24 3.10
C ASP A 18 -3.24 16.81 2.53
N GLU A 19 -3.32 17.01 1.23
CA GLU A 19 -4.52 17.46 0.57
C GLU A 19 -5.65 16.45 0.72
N ILE A 20 -5.36 15.15 0.53
CA ILE A 20 -6.33 14.07 0.71
C ILE A 20 -6.80 14.00 2.16
N ALA A 21 -5.89 14.11 3.12
CA ALA A 21 -6.21 14.14 4.55
C ALA A 21 -7.17 15.29 4.88
N ARG A 22 -6.92 16.50 4.36
CA ARG A 22 -7.82 17.66 4.53
C ARG A 22 -9.18 17.42 3.88
N ARG A 23 -9.22 16.92 2.64
CA ARG A 23 -10.46 16.66 1.91
C ARG A 23 -11.34 15.61 2.60
N GLU A 24 -10.73 14.59 3.20
CA GLU A 24 -11.44 13.51 3.89
C GLU A 24 -11.66 13.77 5.39
N GLY A 25 -11.12 14.87 5.94
CA GLY A 25 -11.21 15.18 7.37
C GLY A 25 -10.47 14.17 8.26
N MET A 26 -9.42 13.53 7.73
CA MET A 26 -8.62 12.51 8.42
C MET A 26 -7.22 13.03 8.76
N ASP A 27 -6.56 12.39 9.70
CA ASP A 27 -5.14 12.66 9.95
C ASP A 27 -4.25 12.03 8.88
N ARG A 28 -3.09 12.67 8.64
CA ARG A 28 -2.08 12.22 7.67
C ARG A 28 -1.69 10.75 7.89
N SER A 29 -1.55 10.32 9.14
CA SER A 29 -1.07 8.97 9.46
C SER A 29 -2.11 7.90 9.11
N THR A 30 -3.40 8.20 9.27
CA THR A 30 -4.51 7.33 8.85
C THR A 30 -4.57 7.18 7.34
N VAL A 31 -4.44 8.28 6.59
CA VAL A 31 -4.40 8.25 5.12
C VAL A 31 -3.19 7.44 4.63
N LEU A 32 -2.00 7.72 5.16
CA LEU A 32 -0.77 7.02 4.81
C LEU A 32 -0.89 5.51 5.11
N ARG A 33 -1.41 5.15 6.29
CA ARG A 33 -1.62 3.75 6.67
C ARG A 33 -2.59 3.05 5.71
N ARG A 34 -3.69 3.70 5.35
CA ARG A 34 -4.67 3.17 4.39
C ARG A 34 -4.02 2.90 3.04
N PHE A 35 -3.20 3.82 2.54
CA PHE A 35 -2.49 3.66 1.27
C PHE A 35 -1.45 2.56 1.31
N LEU A 36 -0.66 2.46 2.38
CA LEU A 36 0.31 1.38 2.55
C LEU A 36 -0.37 0.00 2.57
N ILE A 37 -1.50 -0.15 3.26
CA ILE A 37 -2.26 -1.41 3.27
C ILE A 37 -2.74 -1.76 1.85
N LYS A 38 -3.23 -0.78 1.09
CA LYS A 38 -3.67 -1.00 -0.29
C LYS A 38 -2.50 -1.42 -1.19
N ALA A 39 -1.39 -0.70 -1.11
CA ALA A 39 -0.19 -0.98 -1.91
C ALA A 39 0.39 -2.38 -1.61
N VAL A 40 0.43 -2.79 -0.33
CA VAL A 40 0.89 -4.14 0.04
C VAL A 40 -0.02 -5.22 -0.55
N LYS A 41 -1.35 -5.04 -0.49
CA LYS A 41 -2.29 -5.99 -1.09
C LYS A 41 -2.12 -6.09 -2.60
N GLU A 42 -1.96 -4.96 -3.27
CA GLU A 42 -1.74 -4.90 -4.72
C GLU A 42 -0.45 -5.61 -5.11
N TRP A 43 0.65 -5.32 -4.42
CA TRP A 43 1.93 -6.01 -4.61
C TRP A 43 1.82 -7.53 -4.39
N MET A 44 1.08 -7.98 -3.36
CA MET A 44 0.88 -9.41 -3.11
C MET A 44 0.13 -10.10 -4.26
N VAL A 45 -0.87 -9.44 -4.84
CA VAL A 45 -1.62 -9.97 -5.99
C VAL A 45 -0.72 -10.03 -7.22
N GLU A 46 0.01 -8.96 -7.53
CA GLU A 46 0.97 -8.93 -8.64
C GLU A 46 2.01 -10.04 -8.49
N LYS A 47 2.55 -10.21 -7.28
CA LYS A 47 3.54 -11.24 -6.98
C LYS A 47 2.96 -12.65 -7.17
N ALA A 48 1.74 -12.90 -6.67
CA ALA A 48 1.08 -14.19 -6.86
C ALA A 48 0.84 -14.49 -8.35
N LEU A 49 0.40 -13.50 -9.13
CA LEU A 49 0.22 -13.65 -10.58
C LEU A 49 1.53 -13.97 -11.29
N GLN A 50 2.63 -13.28 -10.93
CA GLN A 50 3.95 -13.56 -11.48
C GLN A 50 4.44 -14.97 -11.13
N ASP A 51 4.27 -15.38 -9.88
CA ASP A 51 4.67 -16.71 -9.42
C ASP A 51 3.82 -17.80 -10.09
N TYR A 52 2.54 -17.54 -10.35
CA TYR A 52 1.66 -18.44 -11.10
C TYR A 52 2.12 -18.58 -12.56
N GLN A 53 2.42 -17.47 -13.24
CA GLN A 53 2.93 -17.48 -14.62
C GLN A 53 4.27 -18.22 -14.74
N GLN A 54 5.10 -18.17 -13.70
CA GLN A 54 6.38 -18.88 -13.63
C GLN A 54 6.24 -20.37 -13.23
N GLY A 55 5.02 -20.86 -13.00
CA GLY A 55 4.76 -22.23 -12.56
C GLY A 55 5.21 -22.53 -11.13
N LYS A 56 5.48 -21.50 -10.32
CA LYS A 56 5.90 -21.65 -8.92
C LYS A 56 4.74 -21.95 -7.97
N ILE A 57 3.55 -21.50 -8.35
CA ILE A 57 2.30 -21.80 -7.65
C ILE A 57 1.25 -22.26 -8.67
N THR A 58 0.25 -22.99 -8.21
CA THR A 58 -0.88 -23.44 -9.03
C THR A 58 -2.16 -22.77 -8.55
N LEU A 59 -3.00 -22.34 -9.50
CA LEU A 59 -4.35 -21.88 -9.21
C LEU A 59 -5.23 -23.12 -9.05
N TRP A 60 -5.51 -23.52 -7.80
CA TRP A 60 -6.46 -24.59 -7.50
C TRP A 60 -7.83 -23.98 -7.17
N GLN A 61 -8.86 -24.40 -7.89
CA GLN A 61 -10.26 -24.20 -7.53
C GLN A 61 -10.88 -25.60 -7.37
N ALA A 62 -11.32 -25.94 -6.15
CA ALA A 62 -12.15 -27.12 -5.87
C ALA A 62 -13.60 -26.69 -5.66
#